data_AF-A0A6N8UWS4-F1
#
_entry.id   AF-A0A6N8UWS4-F1
#
_cell.length_a   1.000
_cell.length_b   1.000
_cell.length_c   1.000
_cell.angle_alpha   90.00
_cell.angle_beta   90.00
_cell.angle_gamma   90.00
#
_symmetry.space_group_name_H-M   'P 1'
#
loop_
_entity.id
_entity.type
_entity.pdbx_description
1 polymer ?
#
loop_
_entity_poly.entity_id
_entity_poly.type
_entity_poly.pdbx_seq_one_letter_code
_entity_poly.pdbx_strand_id
1 'polypeptide(L)'
;MVAKTTHQKEVDRFLVGLRKRNPYETEFHQAVAEVVEAVMPWYLQHDEYGREQVLERVTEPDRIVSFRVTWETDSGAIEVNRGWRVQFNHVLGPYKGGLRFHPTVNQSVLKFLGFEQIFKNSLTGLPMGGAKGGSNFDPKG
;
A
#
# COMPACT_ATOMS: atom_id res chain seq x y z
N MET A 1 -32.35 3.52 11.60
CA MET A 1 -31.03 3.89 11.05
C MET A 1 -30.31 4.71 12.09
N VAL A 2 -29.19 4.25 12.62
CA VAL A 2 -28.38 5.03 13.57
C VAL A 2 -27.63 6.11 12.78
N ALA A 3 -27.71 7.36 13.21
CA ALA A 3 -26.97 8.45 12.56
C ALA A 3 -25.46 8.18 12.67
N LYS A 4 -24.75 8.17 11.53
CA LYS A 4 -23.29 8.04 11.51
C LYS A 4 -22.65 9.21 12.27
N THR A 5 -21.68 8.91 13.12
CA THR A 5 -20.87 9.92 13.82
C THR A 5 -20.14 10.82 12.81
N THR A 6 -19.77 12.03 13.21
CA THR A 6 -18.99 12.96 12.35
C THR A 6 -17.72 12.29 11.81
N HIS A 7 -17.02 11.51 12.64
CA HIS A 7 -15.85 10.74 12.23
C HIS A 7 -16.15 9.75 11.11
N GLN A 8 -17.24 8.98 11.22
CA GLN A 8 -17.58 7.98 10.21
C GLN A 8 -17.91 8.62 8.85
N LYS A 9 -18.54 9.80 8.83
CA LYS A 9 -18.81 10.54 7.58
C LYS A 9 -17.52 10.96 6.89
N GLU A 10 -16.53 11.40 7.66
CA GLU A 10 -15.23 11.83 7.12
C GLU A 10 -14.41 10.63 6.61
N VAL A 11 -14.42 9.49 7.32
CA VAL A 11 -13.85 8.23 6.84
C VAL A 11 -14.48 7.83 5.50
N ASP A 12 -15.82 7.80 5.43
CA ASP A 12 -16.53 7.41 4.21
C ASP A 12 -16.16 8.33 3.04
N ARG A 13 -16.11 9.66 3.28
CA ARG A 13 -15.72 10.65 2.27
C ARG A 13 -14.30 10.39 1.76
N PHE A 14 -13.35 10.15 2.65
CA PHE A 14 -11.97 9.84 2.31
C PHE A 14 -11.88 8.56 1.46
N LEU A 15 -12.54 7.49 1.90
CA LEU A 15 -12.51 6.19 1.21
C LEU A 15 -13.18 6.22 -0.17
N VAL A 16 -14.20 7.05 -0.38
CA VAL A 16 -14.77 7.28 -1.73
C VAL A 16 -13.70 7.83 -2.68
N GLY A 17 -12.93 8.82 -2.25
CA GLY A 17 -11.83 9.39 -3.03
C GLY A 17 -10.72 8.37 -3.30
N LEU A 18 -10.31 7.63 -2.27
CA LEU A 18 -9.31 6.57 -2.38
C LEU A 18 -9.71 5.51 -3.41
N ARG A 19 -10.93 4.99 -3.32
CA ARG A 19 -11.45 3.93 -4.20
C ARG A 19 -11.59 4.39 -5.64
N LYS A 20 -11.91 5.67 -5.86
CA LYS A 20 -11.98 6.27 -7.20
C LYS A 20 -10.62 6.29 -7.89
N ARG A 21 -9.54 6.55 -7.14
CA ARG A 21 -8.16 6.56 -7.67
C ARG A 21 -7.57 5.16 -7.85
N ASN A 22 -8.05 4.19 -7.09
CA ASN A 22 -7.48 2.85 -6.99
C ASN A 22 -8.51 1.74 -7.32
N PRO A 23 -9.17 1.80 -8.49
CA PRO A 23 -10.25 0.86 -8.79
C PRO A 23 -9.75 -0.58 -8.73
N TYR A 24 -10.58 -1.46 -8.15
CA TYR A 24 -10.34 -2.91 -8.00
C TYR A 24 -9.21 -3.33 -7.07
N GLU A 25 -8.59 -2.40 -6.32
CA GLU A 25 -7.54 -2.75 -5.35
C GLU A 25 -8.12 -3.06 -3.95
N THR A 26 -8.89 -4.14 -3.84
CA THR A 26 -9.68 -4.46 -2.63
C THR A 26 -8.86 -4.64 -1.36
N GLU A 27 -7.71 -5.32 -1.45
CA GLU A 27 -6.80 -5.53 -0.32
C GLU A 27 -6.22 -4.20 0.15
N PHE A 28 -5.83 -3.34 -0.79
CA PHE A 28 -5.33 -2.00 -0.49
C PHE A 28 -6.40 -1.12 0.16
N HIS A 29 -7.64 -1.15 -0.34
CA HIS A 29 -8.75 -0.42 0.26
C HIS A 29 -9.02 -0.84 1.71
N GLN A 30 -8.98 -2.15 1.99
CA GLN A 30 -9.22 -2.67 3.33
C GLN A 30 -8.16 -2.17 4.30
N ALA A 31 -6.88 -2.31 3.94
CA ALA A 31 -5.77 -1.89 4.80
C ALA A 31 -5.79 -0.38 5.10
N VAL A 32 -6.11 0.44 4.10
CA VAL A 32 -6.24 1.89 4.31
C VAL A 32 -7.45 2.22 5.18
N ALA A 33 -8.59 1.54 4.99
CA ALA A 33 -9.78 1.77 5.80
C ALA A 33 -9.52 1.50 7.28
N GLU A 34 -8.88 0.39 7.63
CA GLU A 34 -8.56 0.03 9.01
C GLU A 34 -7.68 1.10 9.70
N VAL A 35 -6.63 1.56 9.02
CA VAL A 35 -5.74 2.60 9.56
C VAL A 35 -6.48 3.93 9.68
N VAL A 36 -7.21 4.34 8.64
CA VAL A 36 -7.94 5.63 8.62
C VAL A 36 -9.03 5.66 9.68
N GLU A 37 -9.79 4.59 9.85
CA GLU A 37 -10.80 4.48 10.91
C GLU A 37 -10.17 4.63 12.30
N ALA A 38 -9.01 4.02 12.53
CA ALA A 38 -8.30 4.11 13.80
C ALA A 38 -7.76 5.52 14.08
N VAL A 39 -7.22 6.23 13.08
CA VAL A 39 -6.57 7.53 13.29
C VAL A 39 -7.49 8.73 13.07
N MET A 40 -8.63 8.58 12.40
CA MET A 40 -9.51 9.71 12.04
C MET A 40 -9.96 10.56 13.25
N PRO A 41 -10.35 9.99 14.41
CA PRO A 41 -10.73 10.80 15.57
C PRO A 41 -9.61 11.73 16.04
N TRP A 42 -8.36 11.25 16.01
CA TRP A 42 -7.18 12.05 16.35
C TRP A 42 -6.86 13.06 15.24
N TYR A 43 -6.92 12.63 13.97
CA TYR A 43 -6.66 13.47 12.80
C TYR A 43 -7.58 14.70 12.76
N LEU A 44 -8.88 14.55 13.05
CA LEU A 44 -9.83 15.67 13.08
C LEU A 44 -9.64 16.64 14.25
N GLN A 45 -8.79 16.31 15.23
CA GLN A 45 -8.40 17.23 16.31
C GLN A 45 -7.15 18.04 15.96
N HIS A 46 -6.50 17.73 14.83
CA HIS A 46 -5.23 18.33 14.41
C HIS A 46 -5.36 18.89 12.98
N ASP A 47 -5.95 20.08 12.89
CA ASP A 47 -6.29 20.75 11.62
C ASP A 47 -5.10 20.88 10.66
N GLU A 48 -3.87 20.97 11.16
CA GLU A 48 -2.66 21.03 10.34
C GLU A 48 -2.49 19.79 9.44
N TYR A 49 -2.84 18.60 9.90
CA TYR A 49 -2.74 17.39 9.07
C TYR A 49 -3.79 17.38 7.96
N GLY A 50 -4.98 17.93 8.25
CA GLY A 50 -6.05 18.17 7.28
C GLY A 50 -5.64 19.15 6.19
N ARG A 51 -5.08 20.29 6.58
CA ARG A 51 -4.63 21.35 5.64
C ARG A 51 -3.52 20.85 4.73
N GLU A 52 -2.59 20.05 5.25
CA GLU A 52 -1.45 19.50 4.50
C GLU A 52 -1.79 18.19 3.75
N GLN A 53 -3.05 17.74 3.82
CA GLN A 53 -3.55 16.52 3.16
C GLN A 53 -2.70 15.29 3.48
N VAL A 54 -2.34 15.12 4.75
CA VAL A 54 -1.38 14.08 5.15
C VAL A 54 -1.93 12.67 4.88
N LEU A 55 -3.23 12.44 5.11
CA LEU A 55 -3.85 11.14 4.82
C LEU A 55 -3.87 10.83 3.32
N GLU A 56 -4.15 11.81 2.48
CA GLU A 56 -4.13 11.65 1.02
C GLU A 56 -2.71 11.36 0.53
N ARG A 57 -1.70 12.04 1.07
CA ARG A 57 -0.29 11.85 0.70
C ARG A 57 0.28 10.52 1.19
N VAL A 58 -0.02 10.10 2.42
CA VAL A 58 0.52 8.84 2.97
C VAL A 58 -0.15 7.60 2.36
N THR A 59 -1.32 7.76 1.74
CA THR A 59 -2.04 6.67 1.04
C THR A 59 -1.75 6.63 -0.46
N GLU A 60 -1.00 7.59 -0.99
CA GLU A 60 -0.51 7.54 -2.37
C GLU A 60 0.97 7.14 -2.36
N PRO A 61 1.37 6.01 -2.98
CA PRO A 61 2.78 5.64 -3.03
C PRO A 61 3.62 6.68 -3.78
N ASP A 62 4.81 7.02 -3.25
CA ASP A 62 5.76 7.90 -3.96
C ASP A 62 6.03 7.42 -5.39
N ARG A 63 6.15 6.09 -5.58
CA ARG A 63 6.43 5.48 -6.88
C ARG A 63 6.05 4.00 -6.93
N ILE A 64 5.46 3.58 -8.05
CA ILE A 64 5.27 2.17 -8.39
C ILE A 64 6.03 1.86 -9.67
N VAL A 65 6.90 0.84 -9.62
CA VAL A 65 7.59 0.31 -10.79
C VAL A 65 7.01 -1.06 -11.11
N SER A 66 6.45 -1.22 -12.30
CA SER A 66 5.96 -2.50 -12.85
C SER A 66 6.81 -2.86 -14.06
N PHE A 67 7.26 -4.11 -14.13
CA PHE A 67 8.21 -4.54 -15.16
C PHE A 67 7.99 -6.00 -15.57
N ARG A 68 8.43 -6.34 -16.78
CA ARG A 68 8.43 -7.72 -17.30
C ARG A 68 9.69 -8.44 -16.84
N VAL A 69 9.55 -9.70 -16.46
CA VAL A 69 10.65 -10.63 -16.17
C VAL A 69 10.51 -11.82 -17.12
N THR A 70 11.47 -12.00 -18.02
CA THR A 70 11.52 -13.11 -18.97
C THR A 70 12.66 -14.04 -18.59
N TRP A 71 12.40 -15.34 -18.55
CA TRP A 71 13.36 -16.37 -18.12
C TRP A 71 13.12 -17.69 -18.88
N GLU A 72 14.06 -18.61 -18.79
CA GLU A 72 14.03 -19.91 -19.46
C GLU A 72 13.97 -21.02 -18.41
N THR A 73 13.11 -22.02 -18.62
CA THR A 73 12.99 -23.21 -17.77
C THR A 73 14.10 -24.23 -18.08
N ASP A 74 14.28 -25.21 -17.20
CA ASP A 74 15.20 -26.33 -17.44
C ASP A 74 14.87 -27.17 -18.69
N SER A 75 13.62 -27.08 -19.20
CA SER A 75 13.18 -27.72 -20.44
C SER A 75 13.40 -26.87 -21.70
N GLY A 76 13.97 -25.67 -21.56
CA GLY A 76 14.18 -24.71 -22.65
C GLY A 76 12.92 -23.91 -23.03
N ALA A 77 11.86 -23.96 -22.22
CA ALA A 77 10.66 -23.15 -22.46
C ALA A 77 10.88 -21.72 -21.94
N ILE A 78 10.39 -20.73 -22.68
CA ILE A 78 10.46 -19.32 -22.27
C ILE A 78 9.21 -18.95 -21.48
N GLU A 79 9.42 -18.46 -20.27
CA GLU A 79 8.38 -18.01 -19.35
C GLU A 79 8.44 -16.50 -19.13
N VAL A 80 7.28 -15.91 -18.85
CA VAL A 80 7.15 -14.47 -18.63
C VAL A 80 6.29 -14.19 -17.40
N ASN A 81 6.90 -13.52 -16.41
CA ASN A 81 6.22 -13.06 -15.21
C ASN A 81 6.24 -11.53 -15.13
N ARG A 82 5.36 -10.99 -14.29
CA ARG A 82 5.35 -9.57 -13.95
C ARG A 82 6.02 -9.35 -12.61
N GLY A 83 6.88 -8.35 -12.53
CA GLY A 83 7.53 -7.88 -11.31
C GLY A 83 7.01 -6.50 -10.92
N TRP A 84 7.05 -6.21 -9.63
CA TRP A 84 6.68 -4.92 -9.06
C TRP A 84 7.63 -4.48 -7.95
N ARG A 85 7.82 -3.16 -7.84
CA ARG A 85 8.32 -2.50 -6.64
C ARG A 85 7.46 -1.29 -6.31
N VAL A 86 6.75 -1.36 -5.18
CA VAL A 86 5.97 -0.27 -4.60
C VAL A 86 6.84 0.43 -3.56
N GLN A 87 7.30 1.63 -3.89
CA GLN A 87 8.02 2.52 -2.99
C GLN A 87 6.99 3.49 -2.39
N PHE A 88 6.57 3.22 -1.16
CA PHE A 88 5.39 3.88 -0.61
C PHE A 88 5.73 5.23 0.02
N ASN A 89 6.66 5.23 0.98
CA ASN A 89 7.03 6.45 1.70
C ASN A 89 8.49 6.39 2.16
N HIS A 90 9.21 7.49 2.04
CA HIS A 90 10.62 7.61 2.46
C HIS A 90 10.87 8.67 3.55
N VAL A 91 9.82 9.16 4.23
CA VAL A 91 9.94 10.29 5.18
C VAL A 91 10.90 9.98 6.33
N LEU A 92 10.89 8.75 6.85
CA LEU A 92 11.78 8.33 7.94
C LEU A 92 13.11 7.73 7.46
N GLY A 93 13.30 7.54 6.16
CA GLY A 93 14.50 6.93 5.60
C GLY A 93 14.23 6.10 4.34
N PRO A 94 15.20 5.31 3.87
CA PRO A 94 15.09 4.56 2.62
C PRO A 94 13.91 3.59 2.59
N TYR A 95 13.36 3.37 1.39
CA TYR A 95 12.27 2.43 1.13
C TYR A 95 12.58 1.00 1.60
N LYS A 96 12.01 0.57 2.73
CA LYS A 96 12.29 -0.74 3.32
C LYS A 96 11.08 -1.67 3.28
N GLY A 97 11.30 -2.85 2.70
CA GLY A 97 10.36 -3.97 2.77
C GLY A 97 10.71 -5.06 1.77
N GLY A 98 10.32 -6.29 2.10
CA GLY A 98 10.71 -7.51 1.38
C GLY A 98 10.11 -7.65 -0.02
N LEU A 99 10.50 -8.73 -0.69
CA LEU A 99 9.94 -9.20 -1.96
C LEU A 99 9.07 -10.43 -1.70
N ARG A 100 7.97 -10.59 -2.44
CA ARG A 100 7.11 -11.78 -2.40
C ARG A 100 6.98 -12.39 -3.79
N PHE A 101 7.34 -13.68 -3.90
CA PHE A 101 7.04 -14.48 -5.08
C PHE A 101 5.92 -15.46 -4.73
N HIS A 102 4.79 -15.29 -5.41
CA HIS A 102 3.64 -16.17 -5.28
C HIS A 102 2.70 -15.91 -6.46
N PRO A 103 2.03 -16.93 -7.03
CA PRO A 103 1.17 -16.76 -8.22
C PRO A 103 0.02 -15.77 -8.02
N THR A 104 -0.40 -15.52 -6.78
CA THR A 104 -1.48 -14.56 -6.45
C THR A 104 -1.00 -13.11 -6.27
N VAL A 105 0.30 -12.83 -6.40
CA VAL A 105 0.83 -11.47 -6.25
C VAL A 105 0.33 -10.58 -7.38
N ASN A 106 -0.26 -9.46 -6.99
CA ASN A 106 -0.68 -8.37 -7.88
C ASN A 106 -0.34 -7.01 -7.25
N GLN A 107 -0.61 -5.92 -7.97
CA GLN A 107 -0.32 -4.57 -7.48
C GLN A 107 -1.09 -4.23 -6.19
N SER A 108 -2.38 -4.57 -6.11
CA SER A 108 -3.23 -4.32 -4.93
C SER A 108 -2.61 -4.92 -3.67
N VAL A 109 -2.23 -6.20 -3.73
CA VAL A 109 -1.59 -6.92 -2.63
C VAL A 109 -0.28 -6.26 -2.21
N LEU A 110 0.54 -5.82 -3.16
CA LEU A 110 1.83 -5.17 -2.85
C LEU A 110 1.68 -3.75 -2.33
N LYS A 111 0.65 -3.01 -2.76
CA LYS A 111 0.31 -1.70 -2.18
C LYS A 111 -0.18 -1.84 -0.76
N PHE A 112 -1.11 -2.77 -0.49
CA PHE A 112 -1.54 -3.12 0.86
C PHE A 112 -0.32 -3.40 1.77
N LEU A 113 0.53 -4.36 1.38
CA LEU A 113 1.68 -4.74 2.19
C LEU A 113 2.70 -3.60 2.33
N GLY A 114 2.85 -2.77 1.30
CA GLY A 114 3.76 -1.62 1.33
C GLY A 114 3.26 -0.50 2.24
N PHE A 115 1.95 -0.27 2.27
CA PHE A 115 1.29 0.71 3.13
C PHE A 115 1.46 0.37 4.61
N GLU A 116 1.13 -0.86 5.02
CA GLU A 116 1.36 -1.32 6.39
C GLU A 116 2.83 -1.27 6.80
N GLN A 117 3.73 -1.53 5.85
CA GLN A 117 5.17 -1.51 6.09
C GLN A 117 5.67 -0.11 6.51
N ILE A 118 4.99 0.97 6.13
CA ILE A 118 5.30 2.33 6.61
C ILE A 118 5.21 2.38 8.12
N PHE A 119 4.04 2.03 8.66
CA PHE A 119 3.76 2.12 10.10
C PHE A 119 4.55 1.08 10.88
N LYS A 120 4.66 -0.15 10.37
CA LYS A 120 5.47 -1.20 10.99
C LYS A 120 6.92 -0.76 11.16
N ASN A 121 7.52 -0.12 10.16
CA ASN A 121 8.90 0.35 10.23
C ASN A 121 9.02 1.59 11.12
N SER A 122 8.06 2.51 11.06
CA SER A 122 8.01 3.68 11.95
C SER A 122 8.04 3.28 13.42
N LEU A 123 7.32 2.22 13.79
CA LEU A 123 7.24 1.72 15.17
C LEU A 123 8.54 1.12 15.69
N THR A 124 9.54 0.83 14.83
CA THR A 124 10.84 0.33 15.32
C THR A 124 11.78 1.44 15.78
N GLY A 125 11.46 2.72 15.51
CA GLY A 125 12.32 3.86 15.81
C GLY A 125 13.62 3.93 14.97
N LEU A 126 13.76 3.09 13.95
CA LEU A 126 14.91 3.10 13.04
C LEU A 126 14.60 3.93 11.80
N PRO A 127 15.62 4.52 11.13
CA PRO A 127 15.41 5.38 9.97
C PRO A 127 15.06 4.57 8.71
N MET A 128 13.80 4.12 8.62
CA MET A 128 13.30 3.25 7.55
C MET A 128 11.94 3.73 7.04
N GLY A 129 11.85 3.94 5.73
CA GLY A 129 10.58 4.17 5.03
C GLY A 129 9.81 2.87 4.78
N GLY A 130 8.67 2.95 4.08
CA GLY A 130 7.82 1.80 3.76
C GLY A 130 7.86 1.42 2.28
N ALA A 131 7.98 0.13 1.98
CA ALA A 131 7.91 -0.39 0.61
C ALA A 131 7.52 -1.88 0.57
N LYS A 132 7.18 -2.36 -0.63
CA LYS A 132 7.10 -3.79 -0.92
C LYS A 132 7.44 -4.05 -2.38
N GLY A 133 7.75 -5.29 -2.71
CA GLY A 133 7.82 -5.71 -4.11
C GLY A 133 7.54 -7.19 -4.24
N GLY A 134 7.65 -7.69 -5.45
CA GLY A 134 7.38 -9.09 -5.72
C GLY A 134 7.17 -9.39 -7.18
N SER A 135 6.76 -10.62 -7.43
CA SER A 135 6.39 -11.12 -8.75
C SER A 135 5.29 -12.17 -8.61
N ASN A 136 4.47 -12.33 -9.65
CA ASN A 136 3.51 -13.43 -9.77
C ASN A 136 4.19 -14.75 -10.17
N PHE A 137 5.52 -14.83 -10.09
CA PHE A 137 6.30 -16.06 -10.19
C PHE A 137 5.93 -17.04 -9.06
N ASP A 138 5.73 -18.31 -9.41
CA ASP A 138 5.56 -19.40 -8.45
C ASP A 138 6.90 -20.12 -8.25
N PRO A 139 7.52 -20.03 -7.06
CA PRO A 139 8.78 -20.72 -6.78
C PRO A 139 8.60 -22.21 -6.50
N LYS A 140 7.37 -22.73 -6.45
CA LYS A 140 7.13 -24.16 -6.23
C LYS A 140 7.33 -24.93 -7.52
N GLY A 141 8.19 -25.94 -7.47
CA GLY A 141 8.50 -26.90 -8.52
C GLY A 141 8.94 -28.22 -7.90
#